data_AF-A0A2N4XQT1-F1
#
_entry.id   AF-A0A2N4XQT1-F1
#
_cell.length_a   1.000
_cell.length_b   1.000
_cell.length_c   1.000
_cell.angle_alpha   90.00
_cell.angle_beta   90.00
_cell.angle_gamma   90.00
#
_symmetry.space_group_name_H-M   'P 1'
#
loop_
_entity.id
_entity.type
_entity.pdbx_description
1 polymer ?
#
loop_
_entity_poly.entity_id
_entity_poly.type
_entity_poly.pdbx_seq_one_letter_code
_entity_poly.pdbx_strand_id
1 'polypeptide(L)'
;MTKKSEINERLRKLAHDRFNCRGRFRLLEVASGISADKWKNFYYKKQSATQEMLEFWCRAYREDEIWLMAGEKIPEAEGFPFAAPVPIKNENETAADRLSWAIREWASDTGDQLYEYLEQQSHGKITAAEWADVLLRKNQPTLEMVDVVGVARPMFVEWIVRGFAGYKQVDPSNKASVEWWKREKWSYVHPLE
;
A
#
# COMPACT_ATOMS: atom_id res chain seq x y z
N MET A 1 -23.60 3.01 -5.48
CA MET A 1 -22.96 4.30 -5.11
C MET A 1 -22.00 4.67 -6.24
N THR A 2 -21.92 5.95 -6.65
CA THR A 2 -20.97 6.37 -7.69
C THR A 2 -19.58 6.62 -7.08
N LYS A 3 -18.50 6.38 -7.83
CA LYS A 3 -17.10 6.62 -7.40
C LYS A 3 -16.89 8.02 -6.80
N LYS A 4 -17.57 9.03 -7.34
CA LYS A 4 -17.59 10.41 -6.79
C LYS A 4 -18.20 10.50 -5.39
N SER A 5 -19.27 9.76 -5.12
CA SER A 5 -19.92 9.75 -3.80
C SER A 5 -19.03 9.16 -2.71
N GLU A 6 -18.19 8.17 -3.07
CA GLU A 6 -17.26 7.55 -2.13
C GLU A 6 -16.07 8.47 -1.81
N ILE A 7 -15.50 9.12 -2.81
CA ILE A 7 -14.42 10.12 -2.60
C ILE A 7 -14.91 11.25 -1.70
N ASN A 8 -16.14 11.73 -1.93
CA ASN A 8 -16.77 12.77 -1.11
C ASN A 8 -16.86 12.35 0.37
N GLU A 9 -17.32 11.14 0.66
CA GLU A 9 -17.46 10.69 2.04
C GLU A 9 -16.11 10.47 2.71
N ARG A 10 -15.13 9.98 1.96
CA ARG A 10 -13.76 9.81 2.42
C ARG A 10 -13.12 11.15 2.78
N LEU A 11 -13.16 12.14 1.89
CA LEU A 11 -12.61 13.46 2.17
C LEU A 11 -13.30 14.12 3.37
N ARG A 12 -14.62 13.95 3.54
CA ARG A 12 -15.33 14.45 4.73
C ARG A 12 -14.83 13.81 6.00
N LYS A 13 -14.59 12.51 5.99
CA LYS A 13 -14.04 11.80 7.14
C LYS A 13 -12.65 12.31 7.49
N LEU A 14 -11.75 12.48 6.52
CA LEU A 14 -10.41 13.03 6.76
C LEU A 14 -10.46 14.45 7.30
N ALA A 15 -11.31 15.30 6.73
CA ALA A 15 -11.55 16.65 7.22
C ALA A 15 -12.12 16.66 8.65
N HIS A 16 -13.00 15.71 8.97
CA HIS A 16 -13.53 15.55 10.32
C HIS A 16 -12.44 15.14 11.30
N ASP A 17 -11.74 14.04 11.01
CA ASP A 17 -10.77 13.41 11.91
C ASP A 17 -9.59 14.35 12.20
N ARG A 18 -9.06 15.01 11.16
CA ARG A 18 -7.87 15.87 11.27
C ARG A 18 -8.17 17.27 11.81
N PHE A 19 -9.33 17.84 11.46
CA PHE A 19 -9.74 19.18 11.90
C PHE A 19 -10.93 19.10 12.87
N ASN A 20 -10.87 18.19 13.84
CA ASN A 20 -11.95 18.00 14.82
C ASN A 20 -11.94 19.08 15.92
N CYS A 21 -12.10 20.34 15.54
CA CYS A 21 -12.11 21.46 16.48
C CYS A 21 -13.13 22.53 16.09
N ARG A 22 -13.39 23.45 17.03
CA ARG A 22 -14.18 24.66 16.79
C ARG A 22 -13.39 25.59 15.87
N GLY A 23 -14.01 26.05 14.79
CA GLY A 23 -13.34 26.88 13.79
C GLY A 23 -12.63 26.09 12.66
N ARG A 24 -12.87 24.77 12.55
CA ARG A 24 -12.27 23.90 11.53
C ARG A 24 -12.27 24.46 10.11
N PHE A 25 -13.35 25.12 9.69
CA PHE A 25 -13.45 25.66 8.32
C PHE A 25 -12.55 26.87 8.10
N ARG A 26 -12.34 27.69 9.13
CA ARG A 26 -11.37 28.79 9.09
C ARG A 26 -9.94 28.25 9.04
N LEU A 27 -9.65 27.18 9.78
CA LEU A 27 -8.34 26.53 9.73
C LEU A 27 -8.08 25.89 8.37
N LEU A 28 -9.07 25.19 7.81
CA LEU A 28 -9.00 24.64 6.46
C LEU A 28 -8.80 25.74 5.42
N GLU A 29 -9.48 26.88 5.55
CA GLU A 29 -9.29 28.04 4.67
C GLU A 29 -7.88 28.61 4.74
N VAL A 30 -7.35 28.80 5.95
CA VAL A 30 -5.97 29.26 6.14
C VAL A 30 -4.96 28.25 5.56
N ALA A 31 -5.21 26.95 5.72
CA ALA A 31 -4.31 25.90 5.23
C ALA A 31 -4.37 25.69 3.70
N SER A 32 -5.57 25.80 3.12
CA SER A 32 -5.81 25.43 1.72
C SER A 32 -5.93 26.61 0.75
N GLY A 33 -6.22 27.81 1.25
CA GLY A 33 -6.66 28.95 0.44
C GLY A 33 -8.10 28.84 -0.08
N ILE A 34 -8.80 27.73 0.21
CA ILE A 34 -10.19 27.50 -0.22
C ILE A 34 -11.13 28.06 0.85
N SER A 35 -12.12 28.86 0.44
CA SER A 35 -12.95 29.59 1.40
C SER A 35 -13.64 28.69 2.45
N ALA A 36 -13.78 29.21 3.66
CA ALA A 36 -14.41 28.48 4.76
C ALA A 36 -15.85 28.06 4.40
N ASP A 37 -16.57 28.89 3.65
CA ASP A 37 -17.92 28.57 3.17
C ASP A 37 -17.93 27.42 2.14
N LYS A 38 -16.93 27.34 1.25
CA LYS A 38 -16.78 26.18 0.36
C LYS A 38 -16.56 24.91 1.20
N TRP A 39 -15.62 24.93 2.14
CA TRP A 39 -15.39 23.77 3.02
C TRP A 39 -16.64 23.38 3.82
N LYS A 40 -17.37 24.37 4.35
CA LYS A 40 -18.63 24.16 5.09
C LYS A 40 -19.71 23.53 4.21
N ASN A 41 -19.91 24.06 3.00
CA ASN A 41 -20.89 23.52 2.06
C ASN A 41 -20.55 22.08 1.65
N PHE A 42 -19.26 21.79 1.46
CA PHE A 42 -18.80 20.44 1.14
C PHE A 42 -19.06 19.47 2.30
N TYR A 43 -18.67 19.88 3.51
CA TYR A 43 -18.79 19.09 4.74
C TYR A 43 -20.24 18.72 5.05
N TYR A 44 -21.16 19.69 4.96
CA TYR A 44 -22.60 19.48 5.17
C TYR A 44 -23.35 18.96 3.95
N LYS A 45 -22.66 18.32 3.00
CA LYS A 45 -23.24 17.64 1.83
C LYS A 45 -24.06 18.56 0.90
N LYS A 46 -23.85 19.89 0.98
CA LYS A 46 -24.46 20.88 0.06
C LYS A 46 -23.74 20.97 -1.28
N GLN A 47 -22.48 20.55 -1.33
CA GLN A 47 -21.72 20.37 -2.58
C GLN A 47 -20.84 19.11 -2.54
N SER A 48 -20.41 18.67 -3.73
CA SER A 48 -19.35 17.66 -3.88
C SER A 48 -17.97 18.28 -3.68
N ALA A 49 -16.97 17.44 -3.44
CA ALA A 49 -15.58 17.85 -3.41
C ALA A 49 -15.22 18.46 -4.77
N THR A 50 -14.62 19.64 -4.74
CA THR A 50 -14.04 20.25 -5.94
C THR A 50 -12.67 19.63 -6.19
N GLN A 51 -12.19 19.73 -7.43
CA GLN A 51 -10.84 19.30 -7.79
C GLN A 51 -9.78 20.00 -6.91
N GLU A 52 -9.96 21.30 -6.68
CA GLU A 52 -9.12 22.13 -5.80
C GLU A 52 -9.02 21.54 -4.37
N MET A 53 -10.11 21.03 -3.80
CA MET A 53 -10.11 20.40 -2.47
C MET A 53 -9.35 19.07 -2.46
N LEU A 54 -9.46 18.28 -3.51
CA LEU A 54 -8.77 17.01 -3.65
C LEU A 54 -7.26 17.21 -3.85
N GLU A 55 -6.88 18.12 -4.74
CA GLU A 55 -5.48 18.48 -5.00
C GLU A 55 -4.81 19.06 -3.76
N PHE A 56 -5.51 19.94 -3.03
CA PHE A 56 -5.04 20.42 -1.74
C PHE A 56 -4.76 19.25 -0.78
N TRP A 57 -5.72 18.33 -0.64
CA TRP A 57 -5.59 17.23 0.32
C TRP A 57 -4.44 16.29 -0.03
N CYS A 58 -4.37 15.82 -1.27
CA CYS A 58 -3.31 14.92 -1.72
C CYS A 58 -1.91 15.57 -1.63
N ARG A 59 -1.83 16.89 -1.83
CA ARG A 59 -0.56 17.63 -1.69
C ARG A 59 -0.16 17.81 -0.22
N ALA A 60 -1.11 18.13 0.65
CA ALA A 60 -0.85 18.42 2.06
C ALA A 60 -0.66 17.17 2.92
N TYR A 61 -1.35 16.07 2.56
CA TYR A 61 -1.42 14.82 3.32
C TYR A 61 -1.25 13.63 2.37
N ARG A 62 -0.02 13.41 1.91
CA ARG A 62 0.30 12.35 0.93
C ARG A 62 -0.05 10.96 1.43
N GLU A 63 0.00 10.75 2.74
CA GLU A 63 -0.41 9.49 3.37
C GLU A 63 -1.91 9.17 3.18
N ASP A 64 -2.74 10.20 3.00
CA ASP A 64 -4.19 10.04 2.84
C ASP A 64 -4.59 9.81 1.37
N GLU A 65 -3.71 10.06 0.40
CA GLU A 65 -4.03 10.09 -1.04
C GLU A 65 -4.63 8.77 -1.54
N ILE A 66 -3.98 7.64 -1.21
CA ILE A 66 -4.42 6.31 -1.63
C ILE A 66 -5.80 6.00 -1.06
N TRP A 67 -5.99 6.28 0.23
CA TRP A 67 -7.28 6.05 0.85
C TRP A 67 -8.34 7.00 0.30
N LEU A 68 -8.02 8.28 0.09
CA LEU A 68 -8.93 9.28 -0.45
C LEU A 68 -9.37 9.01 -1.89
N MET A 69 -8.45 8.53 -2.74
CA MET A 69 -8.69 8.31 -4.17
C MET A 69 -9.19 6.90 -4.44
N ALA A 70 -8.53 5.87 -3.91
CA ALA A 70 -8.83 4.47 -4.17
C ALA A 70 -9.66 3.78 -3.08
N GLY A 71 -9.60 4.25 -1.83
CA GLY A 71 -10.41 3.73 -0.71
C GLY A 71 -9.65 2.70 0.10
N GLU A 72 -8.41 2.48 -0.28
CA GLU A 72 -7.50 1.49 0.26
C GLU A 72 -6.78 2.09 1.47
N LYS A 73 -6.98 1.48 2.64
CA LYS A 73 -6.21 1.85 3.84
C LYS A 73 -4.90 1.10 3.81
N ILE A 74 -3.79 1.83 3.91
CA ILE A 74 -2.48 1.22 4.16
C ILE A 74 -2.49 0.64 5.59
N PRO A 75 -1.91 -0.54 5.82
CA PRO A 75 -1.71 -1.06 7.18
C PRO A 75 -0.92 -0.08 8.05
N GLU A 76 -1.27 -0.03 9.33
CA GLU A 76 -0.43 0.66 10.33
C GLU A 76 0.85 -0.15 10.55
N ALA A 77 1.99 0.54 10.65
CA ALA A 77 3.27 -0.13 10.90
C ALA A 77 3.30 -0.83 12.26
N GLU A 78 2.63 -0.24 13.25
CA GLU A 78 2.39 -0.87 14.54
C GLU A 78 1.41 -2.04 14.38
N GLY A 79 1.88 -3.26 14.69
CA GLY A 79 1.10 -4.49 14.48
C GLY A 79 1.12 -5.04 13.05
N PHE A 80 2.06 -4.60 12.21
CA PHE A 80 2.30 -5.21 10.91
C PHE A 80 2.96 -6.60 11.06
N PRO A 81 2.44 -7.66 10.42
CA PRO A 81 2.83 -9.04 10.74
C PRO A 81 4.06 -9.54 9.97
N PHE A 82 4.64 -8.70 9.10
CA PHE A 82 5.76 -9.05 8.23
C PHE A 82 7.03 -8.35 8.68
N ALA A 83 8.20 -8.95 8.41
CA ALA A 83 9.49 -8.40 8.82
C ALA A 83 9.88 -7.12 8.07
N ALA A 84 9.37 -6.94 6.85
CA ALA A 84 9.58 -5.74 6.06
C ALA A 84 8.65 -4.58 6.50
N PRO A 85 9.05 -3.31 6.32
CA PRO A 85 8.16 -2.17 6.57
C PRO A 85 6.95 -2.21 5.64
N VAL A 86 5.83 -1.60 6.04
CA VAL A 86 4.61 -1.55 5.21
C VAL A 86 4.90 -0.93 3.84
N PRO A 87 4.60 -1.62 2.73
CA PRO A 87 4.81 -1.07 1.40
C PRO A 87 3.83 0.08 1.15
N ILE A 88 4.36 1.17 0.58
CA ILE A 88 3.57 2.34 0.19
C ILE A 88 3.26 2.22 -1.29
N LYS A 89 2.00 1.90 -1.59
CA LYS A 89 1.51 1.85 -2.97
C LYS A 89 1.61 3.24 -3.60
N ASN A 90 2.13 3.32 -4.83
CA ASN A 90 2.24 4.57 -5.56
C ASN A 90 2.02 4.31 -7.05
N GLU A 91 1.68 5.34 -7.82
CA GLU A 91 1.29 5.19 -9.24
C GLU A 91 2.42 4.62 -10.13
N ASN A 92 3.68 4.72 -9.69
CA ASN A 92 4.86 4.25 -10.41
C ASN A 92 5.42 2.94 -9.84
N GLU A 93 4.69 2.26 -8.95
CA GLU A 93 5.16 1.03 -8.32
C GLU A 93 5.23 -0.12 -9.35
N THR A 94 6.44 -0.64 -9.55
CA THR A 94 6.72 -1.69 -10.53
C THR A 94 6.66 -3.09 -9.92
N ALA A 95 6.64 -4.12 -10.78
CA ALA A 95 6.77 -5.50 -10.30
C ALA A 95 8.13 -5.73 -9.60
N ALA A 96 9.18 -5.03 -10.05
CA ALA A 96 10.49 -5.06 -9.40
C ALA A 96 10.41 -4.52 -7.96
N ASP A 97 9.64 -3.46 -7.70
CA ASP A 97 9.46 -2.89 -6.36
C ASP A 97 8.80 -3.88 -5.40
N ARG A 98 7.72 -4.53 -5.87
CA ARG A 98 6.98 -5.50 -5.08
C ARG A 98 7.77 -6.79 -4.86
N LEU A 99 8.49 -7.27 -5.88
CA LEU A 99 9.39 -8.41 -5.74
C LEU A 99 10.51 -8.10 -4.75
N SER A 100 11.12 -6.91 -4.85
CA SER A 100 12.16 -6.45 -3.92
C SER A 100 11.65 -6.41 -2.48
N TRP A 101 10.41 -5.95 -2.29
CA TRP A 101 9.78 -5.92 -0.99
C TRP A 101 9.57 -7.34 -0.43
N ALA A 102 9.04 -8.26 -1.23
CA ALA A 102 8.81 -9.65 -0.82
C ALA A 102 10.12 -10.37 -0.49
N ILE A 103 11.19 -10.07 -1.24
CA ILE A 103 12.53 -10.57 -0.94
C ILE A 103 13.03 -10.03 0.40
N ARG A 104 12.86 -8.73 0.70
CA ARG A 104 13.25 -8.17 2.01
C ARG A 104 12.45 -8.73 3.18
N GLU A 105 11.20 -9.09 2.94
CA GLU A 105 10.36 -9.74 3.95
C GLU A 105 10.87 -11.15 4.28
N TRP A 106 11.49 -11.82 3.31
CA TRP A 106 11.96 -13.19 3.44
C TRP A 106 13.44 -13.31 3.80
N ALA A 107 14.30 -12.60 3.09
CA ALA A 107 15.75 -12.66 3.16
C ALA A 107 16.27 -11.42 3.89
N SER A 108 16.93 -11.66 5.02
CA SER A 108 17.47 -10.62 5.90
C SER A 108 18.88 -10.16 5.53
N ASP A 109 19.44 -10.64 4.41
CA ASP A 109 20.85 -10.46 4.09
C ASP A 109 21.15 -9.14 3.35
N THR A 110 22.34 -8.60 3.60
CA THR A 110 22.80 -7.32 3.04
C THR A 110 23.63 -7.52 1.78
N GLY A 111 23.30 -6.80 0.71
CA GLY A 111 24.20 -6.65 -0.46
C GLY A 111 24.48 -7.94 -1.23
N ASP A 112 25.74 -8.22 -1.52
CA ASP A 112 26.16 -9.32 -2.41
C ASP A 112 25.74 -10.71 -1.91
N GLN A 113 25.68 -10.91 -0.59
CA GLN A 113 25.21 -12.15 0.04
C GLN A 113 23.75 -12.45 -0.31
N LEU A 114 22.91 -11.42 -0.48
CA LEU A 114 21.53 -11.58 -0.90
C LEU A 114 21.45 -12.12 -2.33
N TYR A 115 22.27 -11.62 -3.23
CA TYR A 115 22.24 -12.04 -4.63
C TYR A 115 22.73 -13.48 -4.79
N GLU A 116 23.81 -13.84 -4.09
CA GLU A 116 24.29 -15.23 -4.04
C GLU A 116 23.24 -16.16 -3.43
N TYR A 117 22.57 -15.74 -2.36
CA TYR A 117 21.47 -16.50 -1.77
C TYR A 117 20.36 -16.74 -2.78
N LEU A 118 19.89 -15.70 -3.47
CA LEU A 118 18.82 -15.82 -4.46
C LEU A 118 19.23 -16.68 -5.67
N GLU A 119 20.49 -16.60 -6.10
CA GLU A 119 21.04 -17.50 -7.12
C GLU A 119 20.98 -18.96 -6.65
N GLN A 120 21.37 -19.26 -5.41
CA GLN A 120 21.26 -20.59 -4.83
C GLN A 120 19.80 -21.07 -4.75
N GLN A 121 18.86 -20.20 -4.37
CA GLN A 121 17.43 -20.53 -4.34
C GLN A 121 16.86 -20.80 -5.74
N SER A 122 17.44 -20.20 -6.78
CA SER A 122 17.12 -20.50 -8.18
C SER A 122 17.84 -21.74 -8.73
N HIS A 123 18.65 -22.42 -7.90
CA HIS A 123 19.55 -23.50 -8.30
C HIS A 123 20.52 -23.10 -9.43
N GLY A 124 21.01 -21.86 -9.42
CA GLY A 124 21.92 -21.31 -10.43
C GLY A 124 21.28 -21.02 -11.79
N LYS A 125 19.94 -21.09 -11.91
CA LYS A 125 19.24 -20.74 -13.16
C LYS A 125 19.19 -19.24 -13.41
N ILE A 126 19.23 -18.44 -12.34
CA ILE A 126 19.22 -16.98 -12.36
C ILE A 126 20.46 -16.53 -11.59
N THR A 127 21.35 -15.83 -12.26
CA THR A 127 22.64 -15.42 -11.69
C THR A 127 22.47 -14.31 -10.66
N ALA A 128 23.42 -14.18 -9.74
CA ALA A 128 23.48 -13.05 -8.80
C ALA A 128 23.43 -11.68 -9.52
N ALA A 129 24.05 -11.57 -10.70
CA ALA A 129 24.02 -10.34 -11.50
C ALA A 129 22.62 -10.01 -12.03
N GLU A 130 21.87 -11.01 -12.50
CA GLU A 130 20.49 -10.83 -12.95
C GLU A 130 19.56 -10.42 -11.79
N TRP A 131 19.75 -11.03 -10.61
CA TRP A 131 19.06 -10.61 -9.39
C TRP A 131 19.37 -9.17 -9.00
N ALA A 132 20.65 -8.78 -9.05
CA ALA A 132 21.08 -7.42 -8.76
C ALA A 132 20.46 -6.41 -9.74
N ASP A 133 20.42 -6.70 -11.03
CA ASP A 133 19.85 -5.80 -12.03
C ASP A 133 18.35 -5.54 -11.82
N VAL A 134 17.59 -6.54 -11.37
CA VAL A 134 16.17 -6.36 -11.03
C VAL A 134 16.00 -5.61 -9.71
N LEU A 135 16.76 -5.97 -8.66
CA LEU A 135 16.67 -5.32 -7.35
C LEU A 135 17.17 -3.86 -7.37
N LEU A 136 18.06 -3.53 -8.30
CA LEU A 136 18.50 -2.16 -8.59
C LEU A 136 17.63 -1.45 -9.62
N ARG A 137 16.50 -2.04 -10.02
CA ARG A 137 15.51 -1.49 -10.97
C ARG A 137 16.06 -1.18 -12.36
N LYS A 138 17.13 -1.84 -12.79
CA LYS A 138 17.63 -1.74 -14.16
C LYS A 138 16.75 -2.54 -15.12
N ASN A 139 16.22 -3.68 -14.65
CA ASN A 139 15.37 -4.59 -15.41
C ASN A 139 14.06 -4.91 -14.67
N GLN A 140 13.05 -5.35 -15.42
CA GLN A 140 11.84 -5.94 -14.83
C GLN A 140 12.09 -7.41 -14.46
N PRO A 141 11.43 -7.93 -13.40
CA PRO A 141 11.56 -9.32 -13.01
C PRO A 141 10.99 -10.27 -14.06
N THR A 142 11.63 -11.43 -14.22
CA THR A 142 11.09 -12.52 -15.03
C THR A 142 10.08 -13.36 -14.21
N LEU A 143 9.31 -14.22 -14.88
CA LEU A 143 8.39 -15.13 -14.20
C LEU A 143 9.14 -16.15 -13.34
N GLU A 144 10.32 -16.57 -13.76
CA GLU A 144 11.19 -17.49 -13.01
C GLU A 144 11.65 -16.84 -11.69
N MET A 145 11.97 -15.54 -11.69
CA MET A 145 12.30 -14.82 -10.46
C MET A 145 11.10 -14.75 -9.51
N VAL A 146 9.90 -14.50 -10.06
CA VAL A 146 8.67 -14.50 -9.26
C VAL A 146 8.38 -15.90 -8.71
N ASP A 147 8.66 -16.97 -9.47
CA ASP A 147 8.48 -18.35 -9.02
C ASP A 147 9.40 -18.70 -7.85
N VAL A 148 10.68 -18.32 -7.91
CA VAL A 148 11.64 -18.52 -6.79
C VAL A 148 11.11 -17.89 -5.50
N VAL A 149 10.64 -16.63 -5.58
CA VAL A 149 10.05 -15.96 -4.41
C VAL A 149 8.70 -16.58 -4.04
N GLY A 150 7.92 -17.03 -5.02
CA GLY A 150 6.62 -17.67 -4.82
C GLY A 150 6.71 -19.02 -4.10
N VAL A 151 7.79 -19.77 -4.27
CA VAL A 151 8.05 -20.99 -3.50
C VAL A 151 8.28 -20.65 -2.02
N ALA A 152 9.04 -19.59 -1.72
CA ALA A 152 9.36 -19.20 -0.35
C ALA A 152 8.24 -18.38 0.34
N ARG A 153 7.51 -17.59 -0.43
CA ARG A 153 6.45 -16.67 -0.01
C ARG A 153 5.25 -16.76 -0.96
N PRO A 154 4.55 -17.90 -0.95
CA PRO A 154 3.46 -18.16 -1.88
C PRO A 154 2.29 -17.18 -1.74
N MET A 155 2.18 -16.48 -0.62
CA MET A 155 1.11 -15.52 -0.36
C MET A 155 1.26 -14.19 -1.11
N PHE A 156 2.43 -13.86 -1.65
CA PHE A 156 2.67 -12.56 -2.30
C PHE A 156 2.68 -12.60 -3.83
N VAL A 157 2.59 -13.77 -4.47
CA VAL A 157 2.76 -13.94 -5.92
C VAL A 157 1.80 -13.06 -6.71
N GLU A 158 0.52 -13.07 -6.36
CA GLU A 158 -0.47 -12.28 -7.10
C GLU A 158 -0.21 -10.77 -6.94
N TRP A 159 0.12 -10.33 -5.72
CA TRP A 159 0.45 -8.93 -5.46
C TRP A 159 1.69 -8.49 -6.22
N ILE A 160 2.76 -9.31 -6.25
CA ILE A 160 3.99 -9.00 -6.99
C ILE A 160 3.66 -8.74 -8.47
N VAL A 161 2.91 -9.65 -9.10
CA VAL A 161 2.61 -9.60 -10.53
C VAL A 161 1.61 -8.48 -10.86
N ARG A 162 0.57 -8.29 -10.05
CA ARG A 162 -0.59 -7.46 -10.40
C ARG A 162 -0.64 -6.10 -9.70
N GLY A 163 0.10 -5.92 -8.61
CA GLY A 163 -0.02 -4.75 -7.72
C GLY A 163 -1.23 -4.79 -6.79
N PHE A 164 -1.95 -5.91 -6.75
CA PHE A 164 -3.04 -6.19 -5.82
C PHE A 164 -3.21 -7.71 -5.68
N ALA A 165 -3.84 -8.17 -4.61
CA ALA A 165 -4.11 -9.58 -4.36
C ALA A 165 -5.58 -9.85 -4.06
N GLY A 166 -6.07 -11.03 -4.48
CA GLY A 166 -7.40 -11.53 -4.18
C GLY A 166 -7.46 -12.36 -2.89
N TYR A 167 -8.58 -13.07 -2.69
CA TYR A 167 -8.97 -13.76 -1.45
C TYR A 167 -8.12 -14.97 -1.01
N LYS A 168 -6.97 -15.25 -1.65
CA LYS A 168 -6.05 -16.35 -1.29
C LYS A 168 -4.60 -15.90 -1.20
N GLN A 169 -4.38 -14.61 -1.39
CA GLN A 169 -3.09 -13.96 -1.48
C GLN A 169 -3.16 -12.72 -0.59
N VAL A 170 -2.00 -12.14 -0.29
CA VAL A 170 -1.89 -10.99 0.58
C VAL A 170 -1.40 -9.81 -0.22
N ASP A 171 -2.14 -8.72 -0.11
CA ASP A 171 -1.67 -7.40 -0.48
C ASP A 171 -1.15 -6.73 0.80
N PRO A 172 0.18 -6.69 1.02
CA PRO A 172 0.79 -6.09 2.20
C PRO A 172 0.59 -4.58 2.27
N SER A 173 0.13 -3.92 1.21
CA SER A 173 -0.24 -2.50 1.19
C SER A 173 -1.70 -2.24 1.55
N ASN A 174 -2.49 -3.30 1.81
CA ASN A 174 -3.93 -3.20 2.09
C ASN A 174 -4.30 -3.74 3.48
N LYS A 175 -4.82 -2.87 4.35
CA LYS A 175 -5.21 -3.22 5.73
C LYS A 175 -6.24 -4.35 5.80
N ALA A 176 -7.24 -4.36 4.91
CA ALA A 176 -8.25 -5.41 4.93
C ALA A 176 -7.69 -6.77 4.50
N SER A 177 -6.76 -6.79 3.53
CA SER A 177 -6.06 -8.00 3.10
C SER A 177 -5.18 -8.57 4.23
N VAL A 178 -4.41 -7.71 4.91
CA VAL A 178 -3.58 -8.11 6.05
C VAL A 178 -4.42 -8.63 7.22
N GLU A 179 -5.51 -7.96 7.58
CA GLU A 179 -6.41 -8.40 8.66
C GLU A 179 -7.17 -9.70 8.33
N TRP A 180 -7.50 -9.92 7.06
CA TRP A 180 -8.00 -11.23 6.61
C TRP A 180 -6.95 -12.32 6.80
N TRP A 181 -5.72 -12.08 6.34
CA TRP A 181 -4.64 -13.06 6.46
C TRP A 181 -4.29 -13.41 7.90
N LYS A 182 -4.23 -12.41 8.80
CA LYS A 182 -4.01 -12.63 10.24
C LYS A 182 -5.05 -13.57 10.83
N ARG A 183 -6.33 -13.36 10.50
CA ARG A 183 -7.42 -14.23 10.98
C ARG A 183 -7.29 -15.65 10.48
N GLU A 184 -7.03 -15.83 9.18
CA GLU A 184 -6.82 -17.16 8.59
C GLU A 184 -5.62 -17.88 9.22
N LYS A 185 -4.47 -17.20 9.39
CA LYS A 185 -3.28 -17.78 10.02
C LYS A 185 -3.50 -18.12 11.49
N TRP A 186 -4.24 -17.30 12.23
CA TRP A 186 -4.58 -17.57 13.64
C TRP A 186 -5.40 -18.86 13.80
N SER A 187 -6.35 -19.12 12.90
CA SER A 187 -7.13 -20.37 12.89
C SER A 187 -6.32 -21.64 12.59
N TYR A 188 -5.11 -21.53 12.02
CA TYR A 188 -4.21 -22.68 11.83
C TYR A 188 -3.33 -22.96 13.06
N VAL A 189 -3.07 -21.96 13.92
CA VAL A 189 -2.20 -22.11 15.10
C VAL A 189 -3.01 -22.49 16.35
N HIS A 190 -4.30 -22.15 16.39
CA HIS A 190 -5.25 -22.56 17.42
C HIS A 190 -6.53 -23.09 16.77
N PRO A 191 -6.60 -24.39 16.43
CA PRO A 191 -7.86 -25.01 16.06
C PRO A 191 -8.84 -24.81 17.21
N LEU A 192 -10.06 -24.38 16.90
CA LEU A 192 -11.14 -24.35 17.89
C LEU A 192 -11.35 -25.79 18.37
N GLU A 193 -11.05 -26.03 19.65
CA GLU A 193 -11.42 -27.25 20.38
C GLU A 193 -12.95 -27.37 20.52
#